data_AF-A0A2D2M7V9-F1
#
_entry.id   AF-A0A2D2M7V9-F1
#
_cell.length_a   1.000
_cell.length_b   1.000
_cell.length_c   1.000
_cell.angle_alpha   90.00
_cell.angle_beta   90.00
_cell.angle_gamma   90.00
#
_symmetry.space_group_name_H-M   'P 1'
#
loop_
_entity.id
_entity.type
_entity.pdbx_description
1 polymer ?
#
loop_
_entity_poly.entity_id
_entity_poly.type
_entity_poly.pdbx_seq_one_letter_code
_entity_poly.pdbx_strand_id
1 'polypeptide(L)' 'MSDTRKYVIHYKLDDQRRWDFAQLTDDSLEQARAALKTMHGEDAERITEIRVTRAL' A
#
# COMPACT_ATOMS: atom_id res chain seq x y z
N MET A 1 -7.15 -21.26 0.27
CA MET A 1 -5.99 -20.69 -0.44
C MET A 1 -6.31 -19.25 -0.73
N SER A 2 -5.59 -18.30 -0.15
CA SER A 2 -5.84 -16.87 -0.39
C SER A 2 -5.10 -16.48 -1.67
N ASP A 3 -5.83 -16.19 -2.76
CA ASP A 3 -5.25 -15.68 -4.01
C ASP A 3 -4.82 -14.24 -3.76
N THR A 4 -3.54 -14.02 -3.45
CA THR A 4 -2.96 -12.68 -3.40
C THR A 4 -2.35 -12.35 -4.75
N ARG A 5 -2.60 -11.13 -5.20
CA ARG A 5 -2.08 -10.59 -6.45
C ARG A 5 -1.16 -9.42 -6.15
N LYS A 6 -0.29 -9.12 -7.11
CA LYS A 6 0.62 -7.98 -7.01
C LYS A 6 -0.16 -6.69 -7.28
N TYR A 7 -0.19 -5.83 -6.28
CA TYR A 7 -0.73 -4.47 -6.39
C TYR A 7 0.38 -3.46 -6.20
N VAL A 8 0.20 -2.29 -6.81
CA VAL A 8 1.04 -1.11 -6.62
C VAL A 8 0.28 -0.13 -5.74
N ILE A 9 0.80 0.12 -4.55
CA ILE A 9 0.27 1.08 -3.60
C ILE A 9 1.03 2.38 -3.81
N HIS A 10 0.36 3.38 -4.36
CA HIS A 10 0.87 4.74 -4.45
C HIS A 10 0.47 5.48 -3.18
N TYR A 11 1.37 6.26 -2.61
CA TYR A 11 1.10 7.01 -1.41
C TYR A 11 2.05 8.19 -1.25
N LYS A 12 1.72 9.12 -0.36
CA LYS A 12 2.53 10.30 -0.04
C LYS A 12 3.05 10.19 1.39
N LEU A 13 4.36 10.23 1.57
CA LEU A 13 5.04 10.21 2.86
C LEU A 13 5.95 11.43 2.95
N ASP A 14 5.76 12.29 3.95
CA ASP A 14 6.59 13.48 4.17
C ASP A 14 6.76 14.35 2.91
N ASP A 15 5.63 14.65 2.28
CA ASP A 15 5.52 15.37 1.02
C ASP A 15 6.08 14.67 -0.24
N GLN A 16 6.70 13.50 -0.08
CA GLN A 16 7.24 12.72 -1.18
C GLN A 16 6.23 11.69 -1.68
N ARG A 17 6.01 11.65 -3.00
CA ARG A 17 5.22 10.60 -3.64
C ARG A 17 6.08 9.34 -3.76
N ARG A 18 5.60 8.26 -3.17
CA ARG A 18 6.23 6.95 -3.16
C ARG A 18 5.27 5.90 -3.68
N TRP A 19 5.82 4.76 -4.05
CA TRP A 19 5.05 3.58 -4.39
C TRP A 19 5.71 2.35 -3.80
N ASP A 20 4.90 1.36 -3.45
CA ASP A 20 5.38 0.05 -3.04
C ASP A 20 4.56 -1.05 -3.69
N PHE A 21 5.22 -2.16 -3.95
CA PHE A 21 4.56 -3.36 -4.43
C PHE A 21 4.19 -4.24 -3.25
N ALA A 22 2.90 -4.55 -3.12
CA ALA A 22 2.39 -5.43 -2.09
C ALA A 22 1.58 -6.58 -2.69
N GLN A 23 1.65 -7.74 -2.05
CA GLN A 23 0.78 -8.87 -2.36
C GLN A 23 -0.51 -8.70 -1.57
N LEU A 24 -1.57 -8.25 -2.22
CA LEU A 24 -2.88 -8.03 -1.60
C LEU A 24 -3.89 -9.00 -2.21
N THR A 25 -4.91 -9.37 -1.45
CA THR A 25 -6.05 -10.14 -1.97
C THR A 25 -6.91 -9.27 -2.88
N ASP A 26 -7.01 -7.98 -2.57
CA ASP A 26 -7.87 -7.01 -3.23
C ASP A 26 -7.26 -5.60 -3.20
N ASP A 27 -7.78 -4.65 -4.00
CA ASP A 27 -7.36 -3.24 -3.99
C ASP A 27 -7.88 -2.43 -2.78
N SER A 28 -8.47 -3.12 -1.80
CA SER A 28 -8.92 -2.57 -0.53
C SER A 28 -7.85 -1.74 0.19
N LEU A 29 -8.22 -0.50 0.52
CA LEU A 29 -7.40 0.46 1.27
C LEU A 29 -6.91 -0.08 2.62
N GLU A 30 -7.71 -0.90 3.30
CA GLU A 30 -7.32 -1.53 4.56
C GLU A 30 -6.13 -2.49 4.38
N GLN A 31 -6.16 -3.34 3.34
CA GLN A 31 -5.05 -4.24 3.05
C GLN A 31 -3.80 -3.47 2.64
N ALA A 32 -3.94 -2.41 1.84
CA ALA A 32 -2.83 -1.55 1.48
C ALA A 32 -2.23 -0.83 2.70
N ARG A 33 -3.07 -0.29 3.59
CA ARG A 33 -2.62 0.32 4.86
C ARG A 33 -1.93 -0.69 5.77
N ALA A 34 -2.45 -1.90 5.89
CA ALA A 34 -1.82 -2.95 6.67
C ALA A 34 -0.44 -3.32 6.10
N ALA A 35 -0.33 -3.44 4.77
CA ALA A 35 0.94 -3.70 4.11
C ALA A 35 1.92 -2.54 4.31
N LEU A 36 1.48 -1.28 4.14
CA LEU A 36 2.29 -0.10 4.40
C LEU A 36 2.71 0.01 5.86
N LYS A 37 1.84 -0.33 6.81
CA LYS A 37 2.17 -0.38 8.24
C LYS A 37 3.22 -1.43 8.56
N THR A 38 3.17 -2.58 7.89
CA THR A 38 4.22 -3.61 8.02
C THR A 38 5.54 -3.15 7.41
N MET A 39 5.52 -2.40 6.30
CA MET A 39 6.72 -1.94 5.60
C MET A 39 7.37 -0.72 6.24
N HIS A 40 6.57 0.26 6.68
CA HIS A 40 6.99 1.57 7.16
C HIS A 40 6.78 1.77 8.66
N GLY A 41 6.14 0.84 9.36
CA GLY A 41 5.94 0.93 10.81
C GLY A 41 5.12 2.15 11.23
N GLU A 42 5.67 2.94 12.15
CA GLU A 42 5.07 4.19 12.65
C GLU A 42 4.98 5.27 11.56
N ASP A 43 5.86 5.25 10.56
CA ASP A 43 5.78 6.20 9.44
C ASP A 43 4.51 5.99 8.59
N ALA A 44 3.85 4.83 8.69
CA ALA A 44 2.58 4.59 8.02
C ALA A 44 1.46 5.52 8.51
N GLU A 45 1.59 6.12 9.69
CA GLU A 45 0.66 7.13 10.19
C GLU A 45 0.81 8.48 9.47
N ARG A 46 2.02 8.75 8.95
CA ARG A 46 2.33 9.95 8.15
C ARG A 46 1.95 9.78 6.68
N ILE A 47 1.57 8.57 6.28
CA ILE A 47 1.19 8.25 4.91
C ILE A 47 -0.20 8.83 4.60
N THR A 48 -0.25 9.62 3.53
CA THR A 48 -1.47 10.24 2.99
C THR A 48 -1.64 9.89 1.51
N GLU A 49 -2.80 10.23 0.93
CA GLU A 49 -3.09 10.02 -0.50
C GLU A 49 -2.85 8.57 -1.00
N ILE A 50 -3.26 7.58 -0.21
CA ILE A 50 -3.10 6.16 -0.57
C ILE A 50 -4.02 5.82 -1.74
N ARG A 51 -3.43 5.28 -2.80
CA ARG A 51 -4.13 4.78 -3.99
C ARG A 51 -3.57 3.42 -4.36
N VAL A 52 -4.44 2.42 -4.44
CA VAL A 52 -4.08 1.06 -4.82
C VAL A 52 -4.42 0.86 -6.29
N THR A 53 -3.49 0.29 -7.05
CA THR A 53 -3.69 -0.04 -8.46
C THR A 53 -3.21 -1.45 -8.71
N ARG A 54 -3.94 -2.20 -9.53
CA ARG A 54 -3.53 -3.53 -9.93
C ARG A 54 -2.31 -3.42 -10.85
N ALA A 55 -1.23 -4.14 -10.54
CA ALA A 55 -0.13 -4.28 -11.49
C ALA A 55 -0.62 -5.21 -12.62
N LEU A 56 -0.75 -4.66 -13.82
CA LEU A 56 -1.12 -5.41 -15.04
C LEU A 56 0.01 -6.33 -15.47
#